data_AF-A0A4B0GT83-F1
#
_entry.id   AF-A0A4B0GT83-F1
#
_cell.length_a   1.000
_cell.length_b   1.000
_cell.length_c   1.000
_cell.angle_alpha   90.00
_cell.angle_beta   90.00
_cell.angle_gamma   90.00
#
_symmetry.space_group_name_H-M   'P 1'
#
loop_
_entity.id
_entity.type
_entity.pdbx_description
1 polymer ?
#
loop_
_entity_poly.entity_id
_entity_poly.type
_entity_poly.pdbx_seq_one_letter_code
_entity_poly.pdbx_strand_id
1 'polypeptide(L)'
;MTNYHITLSAFENSVKRKLIDFTKYDVSSEDLKTSILKRLGNICSVNRVNKHKYKVKQIIKCSKSIDEMIERINDETDFSIVAEEVEKQ
;
A
#
# COMPACT_ATOMS: atom_id res chain seq x y z
N MET A 1 -16.62 -10.07 -1.79
CA MET A 1 -16.17 -8.69 -1.57
C MET A 1 -15.83 -8.56 -0.10
N THR A 2 -14.78 -7.81 0.23
CA THR A 2 -14.21 -7.78 1.58
C THR A 2 -13.98 -6.32 1.97
N ASN A 3 -14.00 -6.01 3.27
CA ASN A 3 -13.62 -4.67 3.74
C ASN A 3 -12.18 -4.71 4.23
N TYR A 4 -11.40 -3.72 3.86
CA TYR A 4 -10.01 -3.62 4.25
C TYR A 4 -9.71 -2.27 4.88
N HIS A 5 -8.98 -2.29 5.99
CA HIS A 5 -8.24 -1.14 6.50
C HIS A 5 -6.79 -1.25 6.03
N ILE A 6 -6.30 -0.23 5.32
CA ILE A 6 -4.96 -0.21 4.71
C ILE A 6 -4.10 0.85 5.37
N THR A 7 -2.95 0.42 5.88
CA THR A 7 -1.87 1.31 6.32
C THR A 7 -0.64 1.09 5.45
N LEU A 8 -0.15 2.15 4.79
CA LEU A 8 1.14 2.16 4.10
C LEU A 8 2.07 3.16 4.81
N SER A 9 3.27 2.71 5.14
CA SER A 9 4.32 3.50 5.76
C SER A 9 5.63 3.38 4.99
N ALA A 10 6.55 4.31 5.19
CA ALA A 10 7.93 4.19 4.73
C ALA A 10 8.89 4.55 5.86
N PHE A 11 10.09 3.97 5.83
CA PHE A 11 11.16 4.38 6.73
C PHE A 11 11.95 5.54 6.13
N GLU A 12 12.02 6.66 6.85
CA GLU A 12 12.81 7.82 6.48
C GLU A 12 13.67 8.22 7.69
N ASN A 13 15.00 8.19 7.55
CA ASN A 13 15.97 8.50 8.61
C ASN A 13 15.70 7.75 9.94
N SER A 14 15.46 6.43 9.84
CA SER A 14 15.13 5.55 10.98
C SER A 14 13.78 5.83 11.66
N VAL A 15 12.95 6.71 11.11
CA VAL A 15 11.59 6.98 11.58
C VAL A 15 10.59 6.36 10.61
N LYS A 16 9.69 5.51 11.11
CA LYS A 16 8.57 4.97 10.34
C LYS A 16 7.51 6.06 10.20
N ARG A 17 7.30 6.57 8.99
CA ARG A 17 6.28 7.57 8.69
C ARG A 17 5.10 6.91 8.00
N LYS A 18 3.91 7.08 8.57
CA LYS A 18 2.65 6.68 7.92
C LYS A 18 2.37 7.61 6.75
N LEU A 19 2.11 7.04 5.57
CA LEU A 19 1.91 7.76 4.32
C LEU A 19 0.47 7.67 3.82
N ILE A 20 -0.15 6.50 4.01
CA ILE A 20 -1.52 6.21 3.62
C ILE A 20 -2.20 5.51 4.79
N ASP A 21 -3.42 5.94 5.08
CA ASP A 21 -4.29 5.36 6.09
C ASP A 21 -5.74 5.51 5.60
N PHE A 22 -6.41 4.40 5.30
CA PHE A 22 -7.82 4.45 4.90
C PHE A 22 -8.51 3.09 5.02
N THR A 23 -9.84 3.14 5.17
CA THR A 23 -10.71 1.97 5.07
C THR A 23 -11.45 1.98 3.74
N LYS A 24 -11.62 0.80 3.13
CA LYS A 24 -12.49 0.57 1.98
C LYS A 24 -13.42 -0.60 2.27
N TYR A 25 -14.72 -0.37 2.08
CA TYR A 25 -15.77 -1.37 2.26
C TYR A 25 -16.17 -1.97 0.92
N ASP A 26 -16.62 -3.23 0.96
CA ASP A 26 -17.20 -3.96 -0.17
C ASP A 26 -16.34 -3.88 -1.45
N VAL A 27 -15.04 -4.12 -1.31
CA VAL A 27 -14.05 -3.85 -2.36
C VAL A 27 -13.54 -5.15 -2.98
N SER A 28 -13.30 -5.13 -4.30
CA SER A 28 -12.55 -6.19 -4.99
C SER A 28 -11.05 -5.98 -4.84
N SER A 29 -10.24 -7.02 -5.11
CA SER A 29 -8.77 -6.90 -5.10
C SER A 29 -8.28 -5.80 -6.07
N GLU A 30 -8.83 -5.74 -7.28
CA GLU A 30 -8.46 -4.73 -8.28
C GLU A 30 -8.87 -3.30 -7.90
N ASP A 31 -10.05 -3.13 -7.31
CA ASP A 31 -10.50 -1.83 -6.81
C ASP A 31 -9.65 -1.34 -5.64
N LEU A 32 -9.21 -2.26 -4.79
CA LEU A 32 -8.32 -1.97 -3.67
C LEU A 32 -6.94 -1.53 -4.18
N LYS A 33 -6.34 -2.29 -5.10
CA LYS A 33 -5.08 -1.92 -5.77
C LYS A 33 -5.17 -0.53 -6.41
N THR A 34 -6.25 -0.27 -7.14
CA THR A 34 -6.51 1.04 -7.78
C THR A 34 -6.60 2.15 -6.73
N SER A 35 -7.26 1.90 -5.60
CA SER A 35 -7.41 2.85 -4.50
C SER A 35 -6.07 3.17 -3.82
N ILE A 36 -5.20 2.17 -3.64
CA ILE A 36 -3.85 2.33 -3.10
C ILE A 36 -2.99 3.13 -4.09
N LEU A 37 -3.01 2.80 -5.38
CA LEU A 37 -2.23 3.49 -6.42
C LEU A 37 -2.58 4.97 -6.54
N LYS A 38 -3.87 5.34 -6.49
CA LYS A 38 -4.32 6.73 -6.53
C LYS A 38 -3.75 7.54 -5.36
N ARG A 39 -3.84 6.99 -4.14
CA ARG A 39 -3.30 7.64 -2.93
C ARG A 39 -1.78 7.72 -2.94
N LEU A 40 -1.12 6.66 -3.41
CA LEU A 40 0.33 6.65 -3.60
C LEU A 40 0.76 7.73 -4.59
N GLY A 41 -0.01 7.97 -5.65
CA GLY A 41 0.18 9.07 -6.59
C GLY A 41 0.30 10.43 -5.91
N ASN A 42 -0.55 10.70 -4.92
CA ASN A 42 -0.69 11.99 -4.24
C ASN A 42 0.40 12.29 -3.19
N ILE A 43 1.20 11.30 -2.78
CA ILE A 43 2.29 11.54 -1.83
C ILE A 43 3.41 12.34 -2.52
N CYS A 44 3.69 13.55 -2.03
CA CYS A 44 4.75 14.41 -2.55
C CYS A 44 6.10 13.68 -2.59
N SER A 45 6.81 13.85 -3.70
CA SER A 45 8.08 13.17 -3.99
C SER A 45 9.21 13.73 -3.11
N VAL A 46 9.68 12.95 -2.14
CA VAL A 46 10.93 13.23 -1.40
C VAL A 46 11.97 12.13 -1.69
N ASN A 47 13.02 12.51 -2.41
CA ASN A 47 14.25 11.77 -2.73
C ASN A 47 14.18 10.23 -2.70
N ARG A 48 14.48 9.57 -1.56
CA ARG A 48 14.60 8.10 -1.44
C ARG A 48 13.27 7.37 -1.60
N VAL A 49 12.17 7.97 -1.13
CA VAL A 49 10.80 7.45 -1.28
C VAL A 49 10.48 7.26 -2.76
N ASN A 50 11.04 8.08 -3.64
CA ASN A 50 10.71 8.08 -5.07
C ASN A 50 11.25 6.85 -5.84
N LYS A 51 12.45 6.34 -5.48
CA LYS A 51 13.06 5.16 -6.14
C LYS A 51 12.23 3.91 -5.86
N HIS A 52 11.83 3.71 -4.60
CA HIS A 52 11.00 2.57 -4.21
C HIS A 52 9.52 2.77 -4.55
N LYS A 53 9.03 4.02 -4.68
CA LYS A 53 7.65 4.32 -5.13
C LYS A 53 7.33 3.72 -6.51
N TYR A 54 8.29 3.72 -7.44
CA TYR A 54 8.08 3.06 -8.74
C TYR A 54 7.95 1.53 -8.57
N LYS A 55 8.83 0.91 -7.78
CA LYS A 55 8.80 -0.54 -7.51
C LYS A 55 7.51 -0.96 -6.81
N VAL A 56 7.08 -0.23 -5.77
CA VAL A 56 5.80 -0.43 -5.07
C VAL A 56 4.63 -0.36 -6.06
N LYS A 57 4.59 0.65 -6.95
CA LYS A 57 3.55 0.74 -7.99
C LYS A 57 3.52 -0.48 -8.91
N GLN A 58 4.69 -1.01 -9.28
CA GLN A 58 4.77 -2.20 -10.13
C GLN A 58 4.30 -3.45 -9.40
N ILE A 59 4.70 -3.63 -8.13
CA ILE A 59 4.22 -4.74 -7.30
C ILE A 59 2.68 -4.70 -7.23
N ILE A 60 2.08 -3.57 -6.80
CA ILE A 60 0.62 -3.42 -6.69
C ILE A 60 -0.10 -3.79 -8.00
N LYS A 61 0.46 -3.40 -9.16
CA LYS A 61 -0.13 -3.70 -10.47
C LYS A 61 -0.03 -5.17 -10.86
N CYS A 62 1.07 -5.84 -10.50
CA CYS A 62 1.40 -7.17 -10.99
C CYS A 62 1.03 -8.30 -10.02
N SER A 63 0.78 -8.01 -8.74
CA SER A 63 0.39 -9.01 -7.75
C SER A 63 -0.92 -9.70 -8.13
N LYS A 64 -1.03 -11.00 -7.88
CA LYS A 64 -2.25 -11.79 -8.16
C LYS A 64 -3.22 -11.80 -6.99
N SER A 65 -2.71 -11.63 -5.77
CA SER A 65 -3.51 -11.54 -4.54
C SER A 65 -3.07 -10.34 -3.69
N ILE A 66 -3.89 -10.03 -2.67
CA ILE A 66 -3.55 -9.02 -1.66
C ILE A 66 -2.38 -9.49 -0.80
N ASP A 67 -2.33 -10.78 -0.45
CA ASP A 67 -1.23 -11.36 0.34
C ASP A 67 0.11 -11.26 -0.40
N GLU A 68 0.16 -11.63 -1.69
CA GLU A 68 1.37 -11.51 -2.52
C GLU A 68 1.82 -10.05 -2.62
N MET A 69 0.86 -9.12 -2.74
CA MET A 69 1.16 -7.69 -2.75
C MET A 69 1.80 -7.23 -1.43
N ILE A 70 1.25 -7.68 -0.30
CA ILE A 70 1.74 -7.30 1.03
C ILE A 70 3.15 -7.86 1.25
N GLU A 71 3.35 -9.14 1.01
CA GLU A 71 4.65 -9.83 1.14
C GLU A 71 5.72 -9.13 0.31
N ARG A 72 5.48 -8.95 -0.99
CA ARG A 72 6.47 -8.35 -1.90
C ARG A 72 6.77 -6.89 -1.59
N ILE A 73 5.79 -6.10 -1.13
CA ILE A 73 6.06 -4.71 -0.71
C ILE A 73 6.94 -4.70 0.54
N ASN A 74 6.62 -5.53 1.53
CA ASN A 74 7.34 -5.58 2.81
C ASN A 74 8.76 -6.16 2.67
N ASP A 75 8.95 -7.13 1.77
CA ASP A 75 10.25 -7.82 1.61
C ASP A 75 11.15 -7.14 0.58
N GLU A 76 10.57 -6.59 -0.48
CA GLU A 76 11.34 -6.10 -1.62
C GLU A 76 11.53 -4.56 -1.65
N THR A 77 10.99 -3.82 -0.68
CA THR A 77 10.99 -2.35 -0.66
C THR A 77 11.17 -1.75 0.73
N ASP A 78 11.54 -0.47 0.82
CA ASP A 78 11.61 0.27 2.10
C ASP A 78 10.23 0.68 2.66
N PHE A 79 9.14 0.25 2.00
CA PHE A 79 7.78 0.51 2.45
C PHE A 79 7.29 -0.66 3.29
N SER A 80 6.41 -0.33 4.23
CA SER A 80 5.67 -1.31 5.02
C SER A 80 4.19 -1.13 4.74
N ILE A 81 3.52 -2.19 4.30
CA ILE A 81 2.07 -2.23 4.08
C ILE A 81 1.42 -3.25 4.99
N VAL A 82 0.25 -2.89 5.51
CA VAL A 82 -0.65 -3.78 6.24
C VAL A 82 -2.04 -3.61 5.65
N ALA A 83 -2.71 -4.73 5.39
CA ALA A 83 -4.13 -4.77 5.06
C ALA A 83 -4.84 -5.64 6.08
N GLU A 84 -5.75 -5.06 6.85
CA GLU A 84 -6.53 -5.76 7.86
C GLU A 84 -7.96 -5.91 7.34
N GLU A 85 -8.49 -7.12 7.34
CA GLU A 85 -9.91 -7.32 7.10
C GLU A 85 -10.71 -6.74 8.27
N VAL A 86 -11.76 -5.98 7.97
CA VAL A 86 -12.58 -5.34 9.01
C VAL A 86 -14.06 -5.66 8.84
N GLU A 87 -14.77 -5.78 9.95
CA GLU A 87 -16.22 -5.88 9.92
C GLU A 87 -16.83 -4.50 9.62
N LYS A 88 -17.93 -4.51 8.85
CA LYS A 88 -18.70 -3.29 8.60
C LYS A 88 -19.50 -3.01 9.88
N GLN A 89 -19.16 -1.94 10.58
CA GLN A 89 -19.94 -1.45 11.72
C GLN A 89 -21.34 -0.98 11.29
#